data_AF-A0A9W6H182-F1
#
_entry.id   AF-A0A9W6H182-F1
#
_cell.length_a   1.000
_cell.length_b   1.000
_cell.length_c   1.000
_cell.angle_alpha   90.00
_cell.angle_beta   90.00
_cell.angle_gamma   90.00
#
_symmetry.space_group_name_H-M   'P 1'
#
loop_
_entity.id
_entity.type
_entity.pdbx_description
1 polymer ?
#
loop_
_entity_poly.entity_id
_entity_poly.type
_entity_poly.pdbx_seq_one_letter_code
_entity_poly.pdbx_strand_id
1 'polypeptide(L)'
;MTGTHVETFAKRGQWISRVAGDTELSQSSASREEAIEAGRALAERLGVPHRVVDSEPTGVASDEQSGADAAEVADEMLPDTTDERGMPLDNPSG
;
A
#
# COMPACT_ATOMS: atom_id res chain seq x y z
N MET A 1 3.99 27.43 8.84
CA MET A 1 4.10 25.99 9.20
C MET A 1 4.16 25.25 7.88
N THR A 2 5.31 24.72 7.49
CA THR A 2 5.45 23.99 6.22
C THR A 2 4.94 22.58 6.40
N GLY A 3 4.03 22.14 5.55
CA GLY A 3 3.63 20.74 5.54
C GLY A 3 4.82 19.83 5.26
N THR A 4 4.85 18.68 5.92
CA THR A 4 6.02 17.79 5.91
C THR A 4 6.07 16.89 4.68
N HIS A 5 4.94 16.69 4.00
CA HIS A 5 4.78 15.83 2.83
C HIS A 5 3.50 16.16 2.06
N VAL A 6 3.36 15.66 0.84
CA VAL A 6 2.12 15.71 0.04
C VAL A 6 1.42 14.36 0.12
N GLU A 7 0.12 14.36 0.39
CA GLU A 7 -0.74 13.18 0.47
C GLU A 7 -1.71 13.16 -0.70
N THR A 8 -1.78 12.04 -1.43
CA THR A 8 -2.80 11.78 -2.45
C THR A 8 -3.69 10.63 -1.99
N PHE A 9 -4.99 10.86 -1.85
CA PHE A 9 -5.93 9.87 -1.33
C PHE A 9 -7.30 9.94 -2.02
N ALA A 10 -8.01 8.82 -2.04
CA ALA A 10 -9.39 8.76 -2.52
C ALA A 10 -10.36 9.26 -1.45
N LYS A 11 -11.25 10.19 -1.81
CA LYS A 11 -12.31 10.74 -0.97
C LYS A 11 -13.60 10.84 -1.76
N ARG A 12 -14.63 10.09 -1.35
CA ARG A 12 -15.98 10.10 -1.96
C ARG A 12 -15.96 9.88 -3.48
N GLY A 13 -15.12 8.96 -3.96
CA GLY A 13 -14.98 8.65 -5.39
C GLY A 13 -14.16 9.66 -6.19
N GLN A 14 -13.55 10.64 -5.54
CA GLN A 14 -12.65 11.62 -6.15
C GLN A 14 -11.26 11.50 -5.52
N TRP A 15 -10.21 11.69 -6.31
CA TRP A 15 -8.85 11.70 -5.79
C TRP A 15 -8.46 13.11 -5.36
N ILE A 16 -7.82 13.24 -4.21
CA ILE A 16 -7.39 14.52 -3.65
C ILE A 16 -5.91 14.46 -3.33
N SER A 17 -5.15 15.44 -3.83
CA SER A 17 -3.75 15.66 -3.51
C SER A 17 -3.64 16.92 -2.66
N ARG A 18 -3.05 16.83 -1.46
CA ARG A 18 -2.90 17.97 -0.55
C ARG A 18 -1.57 17.96 0.19
N VAL A 19 -1.16 19.13 0.68
CA VAL A 19 -0.02 19.24 1.59
C VAL A 19 -0.45 18.86 3.02
N ALA A 20 0.29 17.95 3.66
CA ALA A 20 0.00 17.51 5.03
C ALA A 20 0.16 18.69 6.00
N GLY A 21 -0.93 19.06 6.68
CA GLY A 21 -0.95 20.21 7.60
C GLY A 21 -1.28 21.54 6.95
N ASP A 22 -1.49 21.59 5.63
CA ASP A 22 -1.86 22.80 4.91
C ASP A 22 -2.99 22.53 3.90
N THR A 23 -4.22 22.84 4.30
CA THR A 23 -5.42 22.57 3.50
C THR A 23 -5.63 23.59 2.37
N GLU A 24 -4.86 24.68 2.34
CA GLU A 24 -5.01 25.70 1.29
C GLU A 24 -4.49 25.21 -0.06
N LEU A 25 -3.59 24.22 -0.05
CA LEU A 25 -3.02 23.59 -1.24
C LEU A 25 -3.58 22.19 -1.44
N SER A 26 -4.88 22.08 -1.69
CA SER A 26 -5.55 20.84 -2.10
C SER A 26 -6.02 20.89 -3.55
N GLN A 27 -5.74 19.85 -4.33
CA GLN A 27 -6.23 19.65 -5.68
C GLN A 27 -7.08 18.40 -5.76
N SER A 28 -8.21 18.47 -6.44
CA SER A 28 -9.07 17.33 -6.71
C SER A 28 -8.92 16.90 -8.17
N SER A 29 -8.85 15.59 -8.39
CA SER A 29 -8.62 14.94 -9.67
C SER A 29 -9.66 13.86 -9.91
N ALA A 30 -10.03 13.64 -11.17
CA ALA A 30 -11.03 12.62 -11.50
C ALA A 30 -10.46 11.21 -11.40
N SER A 31 -9.15 11.07 -11.61
CA SER A 31 -8.46 9.78 -11.72
C SER A 31 -7.26 9.69 -10.78
N ARG A 32 -6.93 8.47 -10.37
CA ARG A 32 -5.79 8.17 -9.51
C ARG A 32 -4.48 8.66 -10.10
N GLU A 33 -4.21 8.31 -11.35
CA GLU A 33 -2.96 8.64 -12.04
C GLU A 33 -2.76 10.15 -12.13
N GLU A 34 -3.80 10.88 -12.51
CA GLU A 34 -3.82 12.35 -12.55
C GLU A 34 -3.51 12.96 -11.18
N ALA A 35 -4.11 12.42 -10.12
CA ALA A 35 -3.86 12.90 -8.76
C ALA A 35 -2.43 12.63 -8.30
N ILE A 36 -1.89 11.46 -8.64
CA ILE A 36 -0.51 11.07 -8.30
C ILE A 36 0.48 11.96 -9.03
N GLU A 37 0.26 12.24 -10.31
CA GLU A 37 1.13 13.12 -11.10
C GLU A 37 1.11 14.55 -10.53
N ALA A 38 -0.09 15.09 -10.25
CA ALA A 38 -0.24 16.41 -9.64
C ALA A 38 0.39 16.49 -8.25
N GLY A 39 0.20 15.45 -7.42
CA GLY A 39 0.76 15.35 -6.08
C GLY A 39 2.28 15.26 -6.09
N ARG A 40 2.84 14.45 -7.00
CA ARG A 40 4.29 14.32 -7.19
C ARG A 40 4.91 15.64 -7.65
N ALA A 41 4.33 16.30 -8.65
CA ALA A 41 4.83 17.59 -9.12
C ALA A 41 4.79 18.66 -8.02
N LEU A 42 3.76 18.65 -7.17
CA LEU A 42 3.68 19.53 -6.01
C LEU A 42 4.77 19.23 -4.98
N ALA A 43 5.00 17.95 -4.70
CA ALA A 43 6.01 17.50 -3.76
C ALA A 43 7.43 17.88 -4.23
N GLU A 44 7.74 17.67 -5.50
CA GLU A 44 9.01 18.05 -6.13
C GLU A 44 9.25 19.56 -6.05
N ARG A 45 8.21 20.38 -6.29
CA ARG A 45 8.30 21.85 -6.18
C ARG A 45 8.57 22.33 -4.76
N LEU A 46 8.05 21.62 -3.76
CA LEU A 46 8.20 21.96 -2.35
C LEU A 46 9.43 21.30 -1.71
N GLY A 47 10.07 20.35 -2.40
CA GLY A 47 11.19 19.57 -1.88
C GLY A 47 10.78 18.61 -0.75
N VAL A 48 9.53 18.14 -0.76
CA VAL A 48 8.97 17.24 0.26
C VAL A 48 8.63 15.88 -0.36
N PRO A 49 8.50 14.81 0.44
CA PRO A 49 8.08 13.52 -0.08
C PRO A 49 6.60 13.51 -0.48
N HIS A 50 6.26 12.65 -1.46
CA HIS A 50 4.89 12.38 -1.90
C HIS A 50 4.44 11.01 -1.41
N ARG A 51 3.22 10.93 -0.90
CA ARG A 51 2.60 9.72 -0.39
C ARG A 51 1.25 9.47 -1.06
N VAL A 52 1.04 8.25 -1.54
CA VAL A 52 -0.26 7.80 -2.08
C VAL A 52 -0.93 6.88 -1.06
N VAL A 53 -2.16 7.18 -0.68
CA VAL A 53 -2.97 6.40 0.25
C VAL A 53 -4.14 5.81 -0.54
N ASP A 54 -4.03 4.51 -0.84
CA ASP A 54 -4.98 3.78 -1.67
C ASP A 54 -6.22 3.27 -0.87
N SER A 55 -6.11 3.20 0.46
CA SER A 55 -7.20 2.74 1.34
C SER A 55 -8.03 3.89 1.92
N GLU A 56 -9.28 3.60 2.30
CA GLU A 56 -10.05 4.41 3.25
C GLU A 56 -9.14 4.76 4.45
N PRO A 57 -9.21 5.97 5.04
CA PRO A 57 -8.21 6.48 5.97
C PRO A 57 -8.19 5.68 7.28
N THR A 58 -7.58 4.50 7.26
CA THR A 58 -7.09 3.81 8.43
C THR A 58 -5.75 4.46 8.71
N GLY A 59 -5.63 5.19 9.82
CA GLY A 59 -4.45 5.99 10.18
C GLY A 59 -3.19 5.16 10.47
N VAL A 60 -2.75 4.36 9.51
CA VAL A 60 -1.50 3.60 9.52
C VAL A 60 -0.76 3.87 8.22
N ALA A 61 0.26 4.68 8.39
CA ALA A 61 1.21 5.05 7.38
C ALA A 61 2.06 3.84 6.94
N SER A 62 1.66 3.04 5.93
CA SER A 62 2.60 2.12 5.27
C SER A 62 3.63 2.91 4.46
N ASP A 63 4.87 2.88 4.92
CA ASP A 63 6.08 3.24 4.20
C ASP A 63 6.56 1.95 3.50
N GLU A 64 6.38 1.86 2.19
CA GLU A 64 6.91 0.75 1.39
C GLU A 64 7.83 1.33 0.32
N GLN A 65 9.00 1.80 0.75
CA GLN A 65 10.16 1.96 -0.12
C GLN A 65 11.21 0.90 0.21
N SER A 66 11.08 -0.25 -0.43
CA SER A 66 12.21 -1.08 -0.90
C SER A 66 11.59 -2.12 -1.83
N GLY A 67 11.94 -2.13 -3.10
CA GLY A 67 13.30 -2.42 -3.52
C GLY A 67 13.27 -3.86 -3.99
N ALA A 68 13.56 -4.05 -5.27
CA ALA A 68 13.56 -5.34 -5.94
C ALA A 68 14.32 -6.40 -5.14
N ASP A 69 13.67 -7.51 -4.80
CA ASP A 69 14.37 -8.77 -4.53
C ASP A 69 13.49 -9.94 -4.97
N ALA A 70 14.05 -10.69 -5.91
CA ALA A 70 13.54 -11.96 -6.37
C ALA A 70 13.73 -13.02 -5.28
N ALA A 71 12.69 -13.81 -5.01
CA ALA A 71 12.85 -15.15 -4.47
C ALA A 71 11.66 -16.00 -4.92
N GLU A 72 11.89 -16.72 -6.01
CA GLU A 72 11.20 -17.95 -6.35
C GLU A 72 11.26 -18.89 -5.12
N VAL A 73 10.13 -19.12 -4.45
CA VAL A 73 10.03 -20.21 -3.47
C VAL A 73 9.51 -21.45 -4.18
N ALA A 74 10.49 -22.29 -4.52
CA ALA A 74 10.32 -23.66 -4.92
C ALA A 74 9.42 -24.42 -3.93
N ASP A 75 8.48 -25.17 -4.51
CA ASP A 75 8.32 -26.62 -4.32
C ASP A 75 8.35 -27.21 -2.89
N GLU A 76 7.22 -27.85 -2.55
CA GLU A 76 7.06 -28.95 -1.57
C GLU A 76 7.62 -28.78 -0.15
N MET A 77 6.71 -28.57 0.82
CA MET A 77 6.65 -29.46 1.99
C MET A 77 5.29 -29.32 2.69
N LEU A 78 4.27 -30.00 2.17
CA LEU A 78 3.08 -30.28 2.98
C LEU A 78 3.51 -31.21 4.12
N PRO A 79 3.08 -30.98 5.38
CA PRO A 79 3.37 -31.91 6.46
C PRO A 79 2.74 -33.27 6.14
N ASP A 80 3.52 -34.34 6.30
CA ASP A 80 3.09 -35.73 6.11
C ASP A 80 1.75 -36.00 6.82
N THR A 81 0.68 -36.18 6.03
CA THR A 81 -0.58 -36.77 6.51
C THR A 81 -0.50 -38.30 6.62
N THR A 82 0.73 -38.80 6.67
CA THR A 82 1.10 -40.20 6.53
C THR A 82 1.99 -40.58 7.70
N ASP A 83 1.66 -41.66 8.42
CA ASP A 83 2.51 -42.17 9.50
C ASP A 83 3.82 -42.76 8.93
N GLU A 84 4.81 -43.07 9.77
CA GLU A 84 6.12 -43.68 9.43
C GLU A 84 6.04 -45.01 8.64
N ARG A 85 4.82 -45.53 8.42
CA ARG A 85 4.50 -46.72 7.64
C ARG A 85 3.81 -46.45 6.30
N GLY A 86 3.68 -45.21 5.87
CA GLY A 86 3.13 -44.89 4.53
C GLY A 86 1.60 -44.98 4.43
N MET A 87 0.89 -45.00 5.57
CA MET A 87 -0.58 -45.09 5.60
C MET A 87 -1.21 -43.74 5.99
N PRO A 88 -2.30 -43.31 5.33
CA PRO A 88 -3.02 -42.11 5.71
C PRO A 88 -3.58 -42.28 7.13
N LEU A 89 -3.39 -41.26 7.98
CA LEU A 89 -4.04 -41.19 9.28
C LEU A 89 -5.56 -41.02 9.04
N ASP A 90 -6.31 -42.09 9.25
CA ASP A 90 -7.77 -42.04 9.32
C ASP A 90 -8.13 -41.08 10.46
N ASN A 91 -8.67 -39.90 10.16
CA ASN A 91 -9.19 -38.98 11.15
C ASN A 91 -10.57 -39.54 11.56
N PRO A 92 -10.71 -40.23 12.70
CA PRO A 92 -12.01 -40.77 13.06
C PRO A 92 -12.91 -39.57 13.33
N SER A 93 -13.82 -39.30 12.41
CA SER A 93 -14.92 -38.37 12.63
C SER A 93 -15.72 -38.89 13.82
N GLY A 94 -15.52 -38.26 14.97
CA GLY A 94 -16.39 -38.29 16.13
C GLY A 94 -16.95 -36.90 16.35
#